data_AF-A0A497LPN9-F1
#
_entry.id   AF-A0A497LPN9-F1
#
_cell.length_a   1.000
_cell.length_b   1.000
_cell.length_c   1.000
_cell.angle_alpha   90.00
_cell.angle_beta   90.00
_cell.angle_gamma   90.00
#
_symmetry.space_group_name_H-M   'P 1'
#
loop_
_entity.id
_entity.type
_entity.pdbx_description
1 polymer ?
#
loop_
_entity_poly.entity_id
_entity_poly.type
_entity_poly.pdbx_seq_one_letter_code
_entity_poly.pdbx_strand_id
1 'polypeptide(L)'
;MKIQDKIGKVTKTLIESIRGRTDALYTSTQRSIGLTPEISFDEMWEIYLAQPAVRAAVDFRADQIVGAGFFTTMSEEYNEKRGGKTAKEFIDEFCETVGLDQLLQVAARNLVAFGNEFWWIRPKEGDVISIPLFKVQKISF
;
A
#
# COMPACT_ATOMS: atom_id res chain seq x y z
N MET A 1 19.22 -47.56 -0.02
CA MET A 1 19.13 -46.27 0.70
C MET A 1 17.64 -45.89 0.82
N LYS A 2 16.91 -46.70 1.60
CA LYS A 2 16.49 -46.50 2.99
C LYS A 2 15.30 -45.52 3.09
N ILE A 3 14.12 -46.12 3.12
CA ILE A 3 12.78 -45.55 3.35
C ILE A 3 12.75 -44.57 4.55
N GLN A 4 13.69 -44.73 5.49
CA GLN A 4 13.92 -43.84 6.63
C GLN A 4 14.28 -42.39 6.24
N ASP A 5 15.00 -42.14 5.14
CA ASP A 5 15.35 -40.78 4.71
C ASP A 5 14.15 -39.99 4.17
N LYS A 6 13.20 -40.71 3.54
CA LYS A 6 11.98 -40.10 2.99
C LYS A 6 11.03 -39.69 4.12
N ILE A 7 10.94 -40.51 5.16
CA ILE A 7 10.15 -40.23 6.36
C ILE A 7 10.76 -39.05 7.13
N GLY A 8 12.09 -39.00 7.26
CA GLY A 8 12.80 -37.90 7.92
C GLY A 8 12.64 -36.54 7.22
N LYS A 9 12.57 -36.52 5.88
CA LYS A 9 12.28 -35.27 5.13
C LYS A 9 10.85 -34.78 5.35
N VAL A 10 9.86 -35.69 5.33
CA VAL A 10 8.45 -35.34 5.52
C VAL A 10 8.19 -34.83 6.94
N THR A 11 8.77 -35.47 7.96
CA THR A 11 8.63 -35.01 9.34
C THR A 11 9.32 -33.66 9.56
N LYS A 12 10.47 -33.41 8.92
CA LYS A 12 11.16 -32.12 8.99
C LYS A 12 10.34 -31.00 8.35
N THR A 13 9.72 -31.23 7.19
CA THR A 13 8.82 -30.25 6.54
C THR A 13 7.56 -29.99 7.37
N LEU A 14 7.00 -31.01 8.02
CA LEU A 14 5.85 -30.86 8.91
C LEU A 14 6.20 -30.07 10.17
N ILE A 15 7.34 -30.35 10.78
CA ILE A 15 7.82 -29.63 11.97
C ILE A 15 8.18 -28.18 11.61
N GLU A 16 8.77 -27.91 10.44
CA GLU A 16 9.02 -26.55 9.94
C GLU A 16 7.70 -25.80 9.66
N SER A 17 6.66 -26.48 9.14
CA SER A 17 5.33 -25.89 8.93
C SER A 17 4.58 -25.55 10.23
N ILE A 18 4.92 -26.23 11.33
CA ILE A 18 4.32 -26.02 12.66
C ILE A 18 5.13 -25.00 13.46
N ARG A 19 6.47 -25.00 13.35
CA ARG A 19 7.34 -24.03 14.04
C ARG A 19 7.24 -22.61 13.48
N GLY A 20 6.82 -22.42 12.23
CA GLY A 20 6.60 -21.10 11.64
C GLY A 20 5.19 -20.52 11.85
N ARG A 21 4.31 -21.18 12.62
CA ARG A 21 2.89 -20.80 12.78
C ARG A 21 2.54 -20.25 14.16
N THR A 22 3.40 -19.39 14.70
CA THR A 22 3.09 -18.54 15.87
C THR A 22 2.65 -17.14 15.45
N ASP A 23 2.00 -17.01 14.29
CA ASP A 23 1.29 -15.79 13.92
C ASP A 23 -0.21 -16.10 13.93
N ALA A 24 -0.97 -15.28 14.65
CA ALA A 24 -2.38 -15.43 15.00
C ALA A 24 -3.20 -16.23 13.97
N LEU A 25 -3.79 -17.34 14.41
CA LEU A 25 -4.67 -18.17 13.59
C LEU A 25 -5.95 -17.39 13.28
N TYR A 26 -5.95 -16.63 12.19
CA TYR A 26 -7.16 -16.02 11.64
C TYR A 26 -8.17 -17.11 11.32
N THR A 27 -9.40 -16.92 11.79
CA THR A 27 -10.54 -17.77 11.42
C THR A 27 -10.72 -17.77 9.90
N SER A 28 -11.33 -18.82 9.35
CA SER A 28 -11.65 -18.89 7.90
C SER A 28 -12.44 -17.66 7.43
N THR A 29 -13.30 -17.12 8.29
CA THR A 29 -14.05 -15.89 8.08
C THR A 29 -13.14 -14.65 8.01
N GLN A 30 -12.20 -14.49 8.94
CA GLN A 30 -11.24 -13.37 8.93
C GLN A 30 -10.30 -13.40 7.71
N ARG A 31 -9.98 -14.60 7.17
CA ARG A 31 -9.23 -14.71 5.91
C ARG A 31 -10.03 -14.27 4.68
N SER A 32 -11.35 -14.43 4.70
CA SER A 32 -12.21 -14.09 3.56
C SER A 32 -12.71 -12.65 3.58
N ILE A 33 -12.94 -12.09 4.77
CA ILE A 33 -13.58 -10.76 4.95
C ILE A 33 -12.54 -9.70 5.35
N GLY A 34 -11.36 -10.14 5.81
CA GLY A 34 -10.35 -9.27 6.39
C GLY A 34 -10.56 -9.06 7.89
N LEU A 35 -9.67 -8.28 8.49
CA LEU A 35 -9.79 -7.85 9.88
C LEU A 35 -10.56 -6.54 9.93
N THR A 36 -11.64 -6.53 10.71
CA THR A 36 -12.29 -5.27 11.07
C THR A 36 -11.38 -4.54 12.06
N PRO A 37 -11.02 -3.27 11.79
CA PRO A 37 -10.23 -2.50 12.75
C PRO A 37 -11.03 -2.35 14.06
N GLU A 38 -10.33 -2.35 15.19
CA GLU A 38 -10.94 -2.19 16.52
C GLU A 38 -11.60 -0.81 16.67
N ILE A 39 -10.99 0.21 16.07
CA ILE A 39 -11.50 1.58 16.02
C ILE A 39 -12.23 1.76 14.69
N SER A 40 -13.45 2.30 14.74
CA SER A 40 -14.20 2.58 13.52
C SER A 40 -13.58 3.73 12.72
N PHE A 41 -13.82 3.76 11.41
CA PHE A 41 -13.39 4.88 10.58
C PHE A 41 -13.97 6.22 11.05
N ASP A 42 -15.21 6.22 11.54
CA ASP A 42 -15.86 7.42 12.07
C ASP A 42 -15.12 7.97 13.30
N GLU A 43 -14.74 7.11 14.24
CA GLU A 43 -13.95 7.51 15.42
C GLU A 43 -12.55 8.01 15.03
N MET A 44 -11.87 7.34 14.09
CA MET A 44 -10.57 7.80 13.58
C MET A 44 -10.68 9.21 12.98
N TRP A 45 -11.74 9.47 12.20
CA TRP A 45 -11.98 10.77 11.59
C TRP A 45 -12.27 11.87 12.62
N GLU A 46 -13.10 11.58 13.62
CA GLU A 46 -13.38 12.52 14.72
C GLU A 46 -12.11 12.86 15.51
N ILE A 47 -11.30 11.86 15.84
CA ILE A 47 -10.02 12.08 16.54
C ILE A 47 -9.07 12.93 15.69
N TYR A 48 -8.95 12.63 14.39
CA TYR A 48 -8.08 13.35 13.46
C TYR A 48 -8.46 14.83 13.35
N LEU A 49 -9.76 15.16 13.36
CA LEU A 49 -10.24 16.54 13.31
C LEU A 49 -10.19 17.25 14.66
N ALA A 50 -10.50 16.55 15.76
CA ALA A 50 -10.63 17.15 17.08
C ALA A 50 -9.28 17.40 17.77
N GLN A 51 -8.25 16.59 17.49
CA GLN A 51 -6.98 16.63 18.21
C GLN A 51 -5.83 17.12 17.31
N PRO A 52 -5.36 18.37 17.46
CA PRO A 52 -4.26 18.91 16.67
C PRO A 52 -2.96 18.11 16.80
N ALA A 53 -2.70 17.54 17.98
CA ALA A 53 -1.51 16.72 18.21
C ALA A 53 -1.52 15.43 17.39
N VAL A 54 -2.68 14.79 17.22
CA VAL A 54 -2.82 13.58 16.39
C VAL A 54 -2.59 13.94 14.93
N ARG A 55 -3.22 15.02 14.46
CA ARG A 55 -3.02 15.51 13.09
C ARG A 55 -1.56 15.82 12.80
N ALA A 56 -0.88 16.54 13.70
CA ALA A 56 0.53 16.85 13.57
C ALA A 56 1.42 15.59 13.56
N ALA A 57 1.09 14.58 14.37
CA ALA A 57 1.81 13.31 14.38
C ALA A 57 1.62 12.52 13.06
N VAL A 58 0.41 12.52 12.51
CA VAL A 58 0.12 11.93 11.18
C VAL A 58 0.92 12.65 10.11
N ASP A 59 0.86 13.98 10.08
CA ASP A 59 1.54 14.80 9.09
C ASP A 59 3.06 14.59 9.16
N PHE A 60 3.62 14.64 10.37
CA PHE A 60 5.05 14.37 10.59
C PHE A 60 5.45 12.97 10.09
N ARG A 61 4.62 11.95 10.34
CA ARG A 61 4.91 10.60 9.88
C ARG A 61 4.80 10.45 8.36
N ALA A 62 3.82 11.11 7.74
CA ALA A 62 3.70 11.15 6.29
C ALA A 62 4.93 11.83 5.65
N ASP A 63 5.40 12.93 6.24
CA ASP A 63 6.61 13.64 5.80
C ASP A 63 7.86 12.76 5.92
N GLN A 64 7.96 11.88 6.92
CA GLN A 64 9.09 10.93 7.01
C GLN A 64 9.01 9.80 5.96
N ILE A 65 7.81 9.44 5.49
CA ILE A 65 7.61 8.39 4.49
C ILE A 65 7.92 8.91 3.10
N VAL A 66 7.36 10.07 2.74
CA VAL A 66 7.48 10.64 1.39
C VAL A 66 8.70 11.54 1.27
N GLY A 67 9.01 12.32 2.30
CA GLY A 67 10.21 13.14 2.37
C GLY A 67 10.35 14.09 1.19
N ALA A 68 11.43 13.90 0.43
CA ALA A 68 11.76 14.71 -0.76
C ALA A 68 11.11 14.18 -2.05
N GLY A 69 10.25 13.17 -1.97
CA GLY A 69 9.66 12.48 -3.12
C GLY A 69 10.43 11.21 -3.49
N PHE A 70 10.37 10.83 -4.75
CA PHE A 70 11.04 9.64 -5.27
C PHE A 70 11.85 9.95 -6.53
N PHE A 71 12.74 9.05 -6.90
CA PHE A 71 13.44 9.10 -8.18
C PHE A 71 13.32 7.74 -8.86
N THR A 72 13.19 7.76 -10.18
CA THR A 72 13.19 6.53 -10.98
C THR A 72 14.60 6.21 -11.43
N THR A 73 14.92 4.92 -11.49
CA THR A 73 16.18 4.43 -12.04
C THR A 73 15.90 3.53 -13.25
N MET A 74 16.90 3.39 -14.11
CA MET A 74 16.84 2.54 -15.30
C MET A 74 18.15 1.77 -15.42
N SER A 75 18.08 0.53 -15.92
CA SER A 75 19.29 -0.23 -16.24
C SER A 75 20.11 0.49 -17.32
N GLU A 76 21.43 0.55 -17.15
CA GLU A 76 22.36 1.15 -18.11
C GLU A 76 22.33 0.44 -19.48
N GLU A 77 21.98 -0.84 -19.49
CA GLU A 77 21.90 -1.65 -20.71
C GLU A 77 20.61 -1.42 -21.51
N TYR A 78 19.62 -0.71 -20.94
CA TYR A 78 18.33 -0.47 -21.58
C TYR A 78 18.45 0.67 -22.60
N ASN A 79 18.33 0.32 -23.89
CA ASN A 79 18.51 1.26 -25.00
C ASN A 79 17.26 1.44 -25.88
N GLU A 80 16.15 0.76 -25.54
CA GLU A 80 14.93 0.84 -26.32
C GLU A 80 14.27 2.22 -26.19
N LYS A 81 13.99 2.84 -27.35
CA LYS A 81 13.28 4.11 -27.44
C LYS A 81 12.03 3.96 -28.29
N ARG A 82 10.90 4.44 -27.78
CA ARG A 82 9.63 4.49 -28.53
C ARG A 82 9.17 5.94 -28.59
N GLY A 83 8.91 6.45 -29.79
CA GLY A 83 8.54 7.86 -29.96
C GLY A 83 9.62 8.84 -29.51
N GLY A 84 10.90 8.44 -29.55
CA GLY A 84 12.04 9.27 -29.16
C GLY A 84 12.38 9.26 -27.66
N LYS A 85 11.56 8.63 -26.82
CA LYS A 85 11.75 8.56 -25.36
C LYS A 85 12.11 7.15 -24.91
N THR A 86 12.99 7.05 -23.92
CA THR A 86 13.22 5.84 -23.12
C THR A 86 12.05 5.60 -22.18
N ALA A 87 11.96 4.39 -21.60
CA ALA A 87 10.93 4.09 -20.61
C ALA A 87 11.02 5.00 -19.37
N LYS A 88 12.24 5.34 -18.94
CA LYS A 88 12.46 6.25 -17.82
C LYS A 88 11.95 7.65 -18.12
N GLU A 89 12.32 8.23 -19.25
CA GLU A 89 11.87 9.57 -19.65
C GLU A 89 10.34 9.64 -19.74
N PHE A 90 9.70 8.59 -20.26
CA PHE A 90 8.24 8.51 -20.32
C PHE A 90 7.59 8.46 -18.93
N ILE A 91 8.15 7.66 -18.01
CA ILE A 91 7.63 7.57 -16.64
C ILE A 91 7.85 8.88 -15.89
N ASP A 92 9.02 9.50 -16.02
CA ASP A 92 9.33 10.76 -15.33
C ASP A 92 8.40 11.89 -15.76
N GLU A 93 8.17 12.03 -17.07
CA GLU A 93 7.20 13.00 -17.61
C GLU A 93 5.78 12.71 -17.14
N PHE A 94 5.36 11.44 -17.10
CA PHE A 94 4.06 11.06 -16.56
C PHE A 94 3.93 11.45 -15.09
N CYS A 95 4.93 11.13 -14.27
CA CYS A 95 4.96 11.45 -12.85
C CYS A 95 4.90 12.95 -12.58
N GLU A 96 5.62 13.75 -13.38
CA GLU A 96 5.58 15.21 -13.31
C GLU A 96 4.20 15.75 -13.71
N THR A 97 3.62 15.21 -14.79
CA THR A 97 2.31 15.64 -15.30
C THR A 97 1.20 15.42 -14.28
N VAL A 98 1.18 14.26 -13.61
CA VAL A 98 0.12 13.92 -12.63
C VAL A 98 0.40 14.47 -11.23
N GLY A 99 1.57 15.07 -10.99
CA GLY A 99 1.98 15.50 -9.65
C GLY A 99 2.06 14.33 -8.67
N LEU A 100 2.76 13.26 -9.07
CA LEU A 100 2.80 12.02 -8.29
C LEU A 100 3.35 12.23 -6.87
N ASP A 101 4.27 13.17 -6.67
CA ASP A 101 4.80 13.50 -5.34
C ASP A 101 3.70 14.02 -4.40
N GLN A 102 2.82 14.90 -4.89
CA GLN A 102 1.70 15.41 -4.10
C GLN A 102 0.69 14.31 -3.81
N LEU A 103 0.42 13.43 -4.78
CA LEU A 103 -0.45 12.27 -4.59
C LEU A 103 0.10 11.30 -3.54
N LEU A 104 1.43 11.05 -3.56
CA LEU A 104 2.09 10.21 -2.57
C LEU A 104 2.03 10.82 -1.17
N GLN A 105 2.19 12.14 -1.04
CA GLN A 105 2.03 12.83 0.24
C GLN A 105 0.62 12.66 0.83
N VAL A 106 -0.41 12.82 0.00
CA VAL A 106 -1.81 12.62 0.42
C VAL A 106 -2.05 11.15 0.78
N ALA A 107 -1.55 10.22 -0.04
CA ALA A 107 -1.66 8.78 0.20
C ALA A 107 -1.00 8.37 1.52
N ALA A 108 0.22 8.85 1.79
CA ALA A 108 0.92 8.55 3.03
C ALA A 108 0.16 9.07 4.25
N ARG A 109 -0.38 10.28 4.18
CA ARG A 109 -1.25 10.84 5.24
C ARG A 109 -2.47 9.95 5.50
N ASN A 110 -3.17 9.55 4.43
CA ASN A 110 -4.40 8.75 4.55
C ASN A 110 -4.11 7.33 5.06
N LEU A 111 -3.01 6.71 4.63
CA LEU A 111 -2.57 5.41 5.14
C LEU A 111 -2.19 5.49 6.62
N VAL A 112 -1.49 6.54 7.06
CA VAL A 112 -1.14 6.71 8.47
C VAL A 112 -2.37 7.01 9.34
N ALA A 113 -3.29 7.84 8.85
CA ALA A 113 -4.47 8.24 9.60
C ALA A 113 -5.56 7.16 9.65
N PHE A 114 -5.81 6.47 8.53
CA PHE A 114 -7.02 5.67 8.32
C PHE A 114 -6.73 4.25 7.79
N GLY A 115 -5.48 3.94 7.48
CA GLY A 115 -5.05 2.62 7.00
C GLY A 115 -5.41 2.30 5.54
N ASN A 116 -6.05 3.21 4.82
CA ASN A 116 -6.47 3.00 3.43
C ASN A 116 -6.22 4.26 2.58
N GLU A 117 -6.07 4.06 1.28
CA GLU A 117 -6.04 5.11 0.25
C GLU A 117 -6.50 4.49 -1.08
N PHE A 118 -7.24 5.25 -1.89
CA PHE A 118 -7.72 4.79 -3.19
C PHE A 118 -7.42 5.80 -4.28
N TRP A 119 -6.88 5.33 -5.40
CA TRP A 119 -6.63 6.15 -6.57
C TRP A 119 -7.52 5.71 -7.74
N TRP A 120 -8.10 6.68 -8.42
CA TRP A 120 -8.75 6.47 -9.70
C TRP A 120 -7.76 6.76 -10.81
N ILE A 121 -7.39 5.71 -11.56
CA ILE A 121 -6.54 5.82 -12.74
C ILE A 121 -7.44 5.92 -13.97
N ARG A 122 -7.29 6.96 -14.80
CA ARG A 122 -7.98 7.14 -16.08
C ARG A 122 -6.99 7.02 -17.24
N PRO A 123 -6.72 5.80 -17.75
CA PRO A 123 -5.65 5.57 -18.74
C PRO A 123 -5.83 6.33 -20.06
N LYS A 124 -7.08 6.60 -20.46
CA LYS A 124 -7.37 7.34 -21.70
C LYS A 124 -7.05 8.83 -21.60
N GLU A 125 -7.18 9.38 -20.40
CA GLU A 125 -6.98 10.80 -20.11
C GLU A 125 -5.58 11.06 -19.56
N GLY A 126 -4.83 10.01 -19.21
CA GLY A 126 -3.50 10.11 -18.61
C GLY A 126 -3.52 10.65 -17.19
N ASP A 127 -4.66 10.57 -16.50
CA ASP A 127 -4.88 11.21 -15.21
C ASP A 127 -4.97 10.21 -14.06
N VAL A 128 -4.50 10.64 -12.88
CA VAL A 128 -4.55 9.89 -11.63
C VAL A 128 -5.09 10.81 -10.54
N ILE A 129 -6.23 10.44 -9.96
CA ILE A 129 -6.88 11.24 -8.92
C ILE A 129 -6.99 10.42 -7.64
N SER A 130 -6.56 11.01 -6.52
CA SER A 130 -6.86 10.47 -5.18
C SER A 130 -8.36 10.60 -4.90
N ILE A 131 -9.00 9.49 -4.58
CA ILE A 131 -10.41 9.45 -4.19
C ILE A 131 -10.46 9.85 -2.71
N PRO A 132 -11.13 10.96 -2.35
CA PRO A 132 -11.16 11.38 -0.97
C PRO A 132 -11.90 10.34 -0.11
N LEU A 133 -11.33 10.06 1.06
CA LEU A 133 -11.98 9.20 2.04
C LEU A 133 -13.08 9.99 2.74
N PHE A 134 -14.33 9.63 2.46
CA PHE A 134 -15.49 10.19 3.13
C PHE A 134 -16.10 9.17 4.08
N LYS A 135 -16.86 9.66 5.07
CA LYS A 135 -17.80 8.86 5.85
C LYS A 135 -18.92 8.37 4.94
N VAL A 136 -18.69 7.30 4.19
CA VAL A 136 -19.72 6.72 3.33
C VAL A 136 -20.46 5.65 4.14
N GLN A 137 -21.55 6.05 4.79
CA GLN A 137 -22.41 5.13 5.54
C GLN A 137 -23.17 4.13 4.64
N LYS A 138 -23.41 4.47 3.37
CA LYS A 138 -24.09 3.60 2.40
C LYS A 138 -23.92 4.13 0.97
N ILE A 139 -23.58 3.27 0.02
CA ILE A 139 -23.77 3.53 -1.41
C ILE A 139 -25.01 2.72 -1.81
N SER A 140 -26.15 3.39 -1.96
CA SER A 140 -27.35 2.79 -2.55
C SER A 140 -27.31 3.02 -4.06
N PHE A 141 -27.31 1.92 -4.81
CA PHE A 141 -27.58 1.90 -6.25
C PHE A 141 -29.08 1.92 -6.52
#